data_AF-A0A0P0M333-F1
#
_entry.id   AF-A0A0P0M333-F1
#
_cell.length_a   1.000
_cell.length_b   1.000
_cell.length_c   1.000
_cell.angle_alpha   90.00
_cell.angle_beta   90.00
_cell.angle_gamma   90.00
#
_symmetry.space_group_name_H-M   'P 1'
#
loop_
_entity.id
_entity.type
_entity.pdbx_description
1 polymer ?
#
loop_
_entity_poly.entity_id
_entity_poly.type
_entity_poly.pdbx_seq_one_letter_code
_entity_poly.pdbx_strand_id
1 'polypeptide(L)'
;MAKNNLLSEQLAYIGVSCTPTHLHLCSYNAESICMKDGKDIDSLIPYLNKNAINWIQIHGFQNTEVIQHVCQNFNVDFLTIQDILNSDHQTKIEQHDTYNVVILKLLFLMMMAMYHNK
;
A
#
# COMPACT_ATOMS: atom_id res chain seq x y z
N MET A 1 2.40 17.35 17.04
CA MET A 1 1.03 17.88 16.92
C MET A 1 0.26 16.92 16.02
N ALA A 2 -0.82 16.32 16.52
CA ALA A 2 -1.64 15.42 15.70
C ALA A 2 -2.35 16.23 14.61
N LYS A 3 -2.02 15.98 13.34
CA LYS A 3 -2.77 16.55 12.22
C LYS A 3 -4.09 15.79 12.13
N ASN A 4 -5.18 16.46 12.50
CA ASN A 4 -6.51 15.89 12.45
C ASN A 4 -7.05 16.00 11.01
N ASN A 5 -6.98 14.91 10.24
CA ASN A 5 -7.37 14.86 8.82
C ASN A 5 -8.85 14.57 8.57
N LEU A 6 -9.66 14.42 9.64
CA LEU A 6 -11.09 14.04 9.56
C LEU A 6 -11.99 15.05 8.81
N LEU A 7 -11.47 16.22 8.43
CA LEU A 7 -12.17 17.28 7.70
C LEU A 7 -11.39 17.82 6.48
N SER A 8 -10.29 17.16 6.10
CA SER A 8 -9.47 17.57 4.96
C SER A 8 -9.87 16.77 3.72
N GLU A 9 -10.27 17.46 2.65
CA GLU A 9 -10.51 16.85 1.33
C GLU A 9 -9.21 16.43 0.62
N GLN A 10 -8.05 16.64 1.25
CA GLN A 10 -6.76 16.28 0.69
C GLN A 10 -6.20 15.00 1.31
N LEU A 11 -5.72 14.11 0.43
CA LEU A 11 -4.93 12.94 0.82
C LEU A 11 -3.52 13.38 1.23
N ALA A 12 -3.10 12.98 2.43
CA ALA A 12 -1.77 13.26 2.94
C ALA A 12 -1.20 12.03 3.62
N TYR A 13 0.03 11.66 3.26
CA TYR A 13 0.76 10.58 3.93
C TYR A 13 1.23 11.03 5.32
N ILE A 14 0.79 10.30 6.34
CA ILE A 14 1.22 10.47 7.74
C ILE A 14 2.12 9.28 8.07
N GLY A 15 3.42 9.41 7.85
CA GLY A 15 4.38 8.37 8.19
C GLY A 15 5.81 8.88 8.07
N VAL A 16 6.76 8.07 8.54
CA VAL A 16 8.19 8.46 8.63
C VAL A 16 9.05 7.86 7.54
N SER A 17 8.54 6.88 6.77
CA SER A 17 9.31 6.27 5.69
C SER A 17 9.58 7.25 4.56
N CYS A 18 10.83 7.30 4.11
CA CYS A 18 11.28 8.06 2.94
C CYS A 18 11.48 7.19 1.69
N THR A 19 10.97 5.95 1.69
CA THR A 19 11.07 5.08 0.52
C THR A 19 10.36 5.72 -0.68
N PRO A 20 11.03 5.89 -1.83
CA PRO A 20 10.40 6.39 -3.04
C PRO A 20 9.24 5.50 -3.49
N THR A 21 8.18 6.12 -4.01
CA THR A 21 7.02 5.37 -4.50
C THR A 21 7.36 4.57 -5.75
N HIS A 22 7.11 3.27 -5.72
CA HIS A 22 7.27 2.36 -6.85
C HIS A 22 6.36 1.14 -6.70
N LEU A 23 6.00 0.54 -7.83
CA LEU A 23 5.06 -0.57 -7.88
C LEU A 23 5.73 -1.83 -8.46
N HIS A 24 5.34 -2.97 -7.92
CA HIS A 24 5.67 -4.28 -8.47
C HIS A 24 4.39 -5.09 -8.67
N LEU A 25 4.24 -5.70 -9.84
CA LEU A 25 3.20 -6.68 -10.13
C LEU A 25 3.82 -8.08 -10.09
N CYS A 26 3.19 -8.98 -9.35
CA CYS A 26 3.36 -10.42 -9.47
C CYS A 26 2.01 -11.04 -9.85
N SER A 27 1.85 -11.40 -11.13
CA SER A 27 0.67 -12.10 -11.64
C SER A 27 0.97 -13.59 -11.75
N TYR A 28 0.19 -14.44 -11.09
CA TYR A 28 0.46 -15.87 -11.04
C TYR A 28 -0.80 -16.75 -11.02
N ASN A 29 -0.67 -17.96 -11.56
CA ASN A 29 -1.64 -19.05 -11.47
C ASN A 29 -0.87 -20.39 -11.38
N ALA A 30 -1.57 -21.51 -11.53
CA ALA A 30 -0.95 -22.84 -11.43
C ALA A 30 0.10 -23.13 -12.51
N GLU A 31 0.09 -22.40 -13.64
CA GLU A 31 0.88 -22.69 -14.83
C GLU A 31 2.00 -21.67 -15.07
N SER A 32 1.85 -20.44 -14.56
CA SER A 32 2.73 -19.33 -14.92
C SER A 32 2.86 -18.27 -13.83
N ILE A 33 3.98 -17.57 -13.88
CA ILE A 33 4.26 -16.36 -13.08
C ILE A 33 4.81 -15.27 -14.00
N CYS A 34 4.35 -14.03 -13.80
CA CYS A 34 4.81 -12.84 -14.50
C CYS A 34 5.12 -11.76 -13.47
N MET A 35 6.34 -11.21 -13.52
CA MET A 35 6.77 -10.11 -12.66
C MET A 35 7.06 -8.86 -13.50
N LYS A 36 6.57 -7.70 -13.05
CA LYS A 36 6.76 -6.41 -13.71
C LYS A 36 6.92 -5.29 -12.72
N ASP A 37 7.84 -4.37 -13.02
CA ASP A 37 8.00 -3.13 -12.28
C ASP A 37 7.26 -2.01 -12.99
N GLY A 38 6.66 -1.11 -12.23
CA GLY A 38 5.87 0.01 -12.73
C GLY A 38 6.10 1.27 -11.90
N LYS A 39 5.95 2.42 -12.56
CA LYS A 39 5.96 3.73 -11.88
C LYS A 39 4.57 4.11 -11.35
N ASP A 40 3.54 3.62 -12.03
CA ASP A 40 2.13 3.85 -11.77
C ASP A 40 1.30 2.62 -12.20
N ILE A 41 0.01 2.66 -11.92
CA ILE A 41 -0.91 1.58 -12.28
C ILE A 41 -1.06 1.42 -13.80
N ASP A 42 -1.04 2.50 -14.57
CA ASP A 42 -1.24 2.48 -16.02
C ASP A 42 -0.14 1.66 -16.72
N SER A 43 1.09 1.74 -16.22
CA SER A 43 2.20 0.92 -16.69
C SER A 43 2.04 -0.58 -16.41
N LEU A 44 1.21 -0.95 -15.43
CA LEU A 44 0.98 -2.34 -15.01
C LEU A 44 -0.29 -2.96 -15.59
N ILE A 45 -1.31 -2.15 -15.92
CA ILE A 45 -2.59 -2.61 -16.51
C ILE A 45 -2.41 -3.58 -17.68
N PRO A 46 -1.50 -3.35 -18.66
CA PRO A 46 -1.30 -4.26 -19.79
C PRO A 46 -0.85 -5.67 -19.41
N TYR A 47 -0.32 -5.84 -18.20
CA TYR A 47 0.22 -7.11 -17.69
C TYR A 47 -0.73 -7.80 -16.71
N LEU A 48 -1.86 -7.18 -16.36
CA LEU A 48 -2.88 -7.82 -15.52
C LEU A 48 -3.54 -8.97 -16.27
N ASN A 49 -3.59 -10.14 -15.63
CA ASN A 49 -4.19 -11.34 -16.21
C ASN A 49 -5.50 -11.66 -15.49
N LYS A 50 -6.61 -11.66 -16.25
CA LYS A 50 -7.96 -11.95 -15.72
C LYS A 50 -8.13 -13.37 -15.19
N ASN A 51 -7.28 -14.31 -15.60
CA ASN A 51 -7.33 -15.71 -15.19
C ASN A 51 -6.23 -16.04 -14.16
N ALA A 52 -5.71 -15.03 -13.47
CA ALA A 52 -4.64 -15.17 -12.49
C ALA A 52 -4.91 -14.32 -11.25
N ILE A 53 -4.19 -14.61 -10.17
CA ILE A 53 -4.09 -13.71 -9.03
C ILE A 53 -3.08 -12.63 -9.41
N ASN A 54 -3.50 -11.37 -9.33
CA ASN A 54 -2.65 -10.21 -9.60
C ASN A 54 -2.27 -9.56 -8.27
N TRP A 55 -1.06 -9.81 -7.78
CA TRP A 55 -0.54 -9.17 -6.58
C TRP A 55 0.20 -7.88 -6.96
N ILE A 56 -0.42 -6.74 -6.68
CA ILE A 56 0.23 -5.43 -6.84
C ILE A 56 0.80 -5.01 -5.49
N GLN A 57 2.11 -4.79 -5.45
CA GLN A 57 2.84 -4.28 -4.30
C GLN A 57 3.15 -2.81 -4.55
N ILE A 58 2.77 -1.95 -3.62
CA ILE A 58 3.12 -0.54 -3.63
C ILE A 58 4.09 -0.31 -2.47
N HIS A 59 5.27 0.19 -2.77
CA HIS A 59 6.27 0.57 -1.78
C HIS A 59 6.38 2.08 -1.75
N GLY A 60 6.57 2.64 -0.55
CA GLY A 60 6.78 4.08 -0.38
C GLY A 60 5.50 4.88 -0.64
N PHE A 61 4.93 5.49 0.39
CA PHE A 61 3.63 6.17 0.28
C PHE A 61 3.74 7.70 0.14
N GLN A 62 4.93 8.19 -0.24
CA GLN A 62 5.19 9.62 -0.37
C GLN A 62 4.44 10.26 -1.55
N ASN A 63 4.29 9.56 -2.67
CA ASN A 63 3.52 10.04 -3.81
C ASN A 63 2.05 9.63 -3.65
N THR A 64 1.26 10.51 -3.03
CA THR A 64 -0.17 10.28 -2.77
C THR A 64 -0.99 10.23 -4.05
N GLU A 65 -0.57 10.91 -5.12
CA GLU A 65 -1.26 10.89 -6.42
C GLU A 65 -1.19 9.48 -7.04
N VAL A 66 -0.03 8.83 -7.01
CA VAL A 66 0.13 7.46 -7.52
C VAL A 66 -0.71 6.48 -6.70
N ILE A 67 -0.74 6.60 -5.37
CA ILE A 67 -1.57 5.74 -4.52
C ILE A 67 -3.05 5.95 -4.80
N GLN A 68 -3.48 7.21 -4.89
CA GLN A 68 -4.85 7.56 -5.23
C GLN A 68 -5.25 6.96 -6.57
N HIS A 69 -4.39 7.08 -7.59
CA HIS A 69 -4.65 6.56 -8.93
C HIS A 69 -4.80 5.03 -8.94
N VAL A 70 -3.94 4.31 -8.20
CA VAL A 70 -4.09 2.86 -8.02
C VAL A 70 -5.43 2.53 -7.37
N CYS A 71 -5.74 3.16 -6.23
CA CYS A 71 -6.96 2.92 -5.47
C CYS A 71 -8.23 3.20 -6.28
N GLN A 72 -8.25 4.29 -7.06
CA GLN A 72 -9.37 4.66 -7.92
C GLN A 72 -9.60 3.64 -9.05
N ASN A 73 -8.53 3.06 -9.62
CA ASN A 73 -8.65 1.98 -10.61
C ASN A 73 -9.36 0.73 -10.07
N PHE A 74 -9.36 0.53 -8.75
CA PHE A 74 -10.04 -0.58 -8.07
C PHE A 74 -11.28 -0.16 -7.28
N ASN A 75 -11.76 1.08 -7.46
CA ASN A 75 -12.92 1.64 -6.76
C ASN A 75 -12.80 1.61 -5.23
N VAL A 76 -11.59 1.86 -4.70
CA VAL A 76 -11.38 2.02 -3.25
C VAL A 76 -11.80 3.43 -2.83
N ASP A 77 -12.65 3.52 -1.81
CA ASP A 77 -13.25 4.78 -1.36
C ASP A 77 -12.23 5.72 -0.70
N PHE A 78 -12.49 7.03 -0.79
CA PHE A 78 -11.60 8.07 -0.27
C PHE A 78 -11.23 7.88 1.21
N LEU A 79 -12.18 7.52 2.07
CA LEU A 79 -11.93 7.28 3.49
C LEU A 79 -10.98 6.09 3.71
N THR A 80 -11.11 5.04 2.91
CA THR A 80 -10.18 3.90 2.95
C THR A 80 -8.78 4.33 2.52
N ILE A 81 -8.65 5.19 1.51
CA ILE A 81 -7.34 5.72 1.08
C ILE A 81 -6.71 6.57 2.20
N GLN A 82 -7.51 7.37 2.92
CA GLN A 82 -7.03 8.12 4.08
C GLN A 82 -6.49 7.20 5.18
N ASP A 83 -7.17 6.09 5.47
CA ASP A 83 -6.71 5.10 6.44
C ASP A 83 -5.39 4.45 6.00
N ILE A 84 -5.25 4.11 4.71
CA ILE A 84 -4.03 3.52 4.13
C ILE A 84 -2.83 4.48 4.25
N LEU A 85 -3.05 5.78 3.98
CA LEU A 85 -2.01 6.79 4.03
C LEU A 85 -1.61 7.19 5.46
N ASN A 86 -2.36 6.76 6.46
CA ASN A 86 -2.08 7.06 7.86
C ASN A 86 -1.34 5.91 8.54
N SER A 87 0.00 6.02 8.63
CA SER A 87 0.84 5.04 9.33
C SER A 87 0.59 4.97 10.83
N ASP A 88 -0.13 5.93 11.44
CA ASP A 88 -0.55 5.87 12.85
C ASP A 88 -1.95 5.26 13.02
N HIS A 89 -2.65 4.93 11.91
CA HIS A 89 -3.96 4.27 11.97
C HIS A 89 -3.85 2.93 12.70
N GLN A 90 -4.84 2.61 13.55
CA GLN A 90 -4.88 1.34 14.26
C GLN A 90 -5.05 0.15 13.31
N THR A 91 -4.70 -1.05 13.77
CA THR A 91 -5.02 -2.25 12.99
C THR A 91 -6.53 -2.35 12.78
N LYS A 92 -6.94 -2.70 11.57
CA LYS A 92 -8.35 -2.68 11.15
C LYS A 92 -8.61 -3.83 10.20
N ILE A 93 -9.82 -4.41 10.31
CA ILE A 93 -10.40 -5.30 9.32
C ILE A 93 -11.76 -4.72 9.00
N GLU A 94 -12.02 -4.46 7.73
CA GLU A 94 -13.29 -3.92 7.25
C GLU A 94 -13.68 -4.65 5.96
N GLN A 95 -14.98 -4.94 5.83
CA GLN A 95 -15.55 -5.56 4.66
C GLN A 95 -16.44 -4.53 3.96
N HIS A 96 -16.15 -4.28 2.69
CA HIS A 96 -17.00 -3.53 1.77
C HIS A 96 -17.66 -4.50 0.77
N ASP A 97 -18.57 -3.99 -0.05
CA ASP A 97 -19.30 -4.82 -1.02
C ASP A 97 -18.37 -5.44 -2.09
N THR A 98 -17.32 -4.73 -2.50
CA THR A 98 -16.44 -5.11 -3.61
C THR A 98 -15.00 -5.40 -3.20
N TYR A 99 -14.59 -5.06 -1.97
CA TYR A 99 -13.24 -5.30 -1.47
C TYR A 99 -13.21 -5.44 0.07
N ASN A 100 -12.12 -5.99 0.58
CA ASN A 100 -11.82 -6.04 2.01
C ASN A 100 -10.58 -5.21 2.30
N VAL A 101 -10.56 -4.57 3.47
CA VAL A 101 -9.43 -3.78 3.96
C VAL A 101 -8.84 -4.46 5.17
N VAL A 102 -7.52 -4.63 5.16
CA VAL A 102 -6.76 -5.16 6.30
C VAL A 102 -5.55 -4.26 6.53
N ILE A 103 -5.54 -3.55 7.67
CA ILE A 103 -4.41 -2.71 8.10
C ILE A 103 -3.70 -3.43 9.25
N LEU A 104 -2.40 -3.70 9.05
CA LEU A 104 -1.55 -4.42 10.00
C LEU A 104 -0.32 -3.60 10.36
N LYS A 105 0.26 -3.88 11.54
CA LYS A 105 1.56 -3.35 11.95
C LYS A 105 2.60 -4.47 11.93
N LEU A 106 3.63 -4.29 11.12
CA LEU A 106 4.80 -5.17 11.15
C LEU A 106 5.74 -4.70 12.25
N LEU A 107 5.95 -5.53 13.27
CA LEU A 107 6.93 -5.27 14.32
C LEU A 107 8.26 -5.87 13.89
N PHE A 108 9.30 -5.04 13.79
CA PHE A 108 10.67 -5.49 13.55
C PHE A 108 11.46 -5.38 14.85
N LEU A 109 11.91 -6.52 15.39
CA LEU A 109 12.82 -6.53 16.53
C LEU A 109 14.25 -6.30 16.02
N MET A 110 14.77 -5.08 16.21
CA MET A 110 16.15 -4.81 15.87
C MET A 110 17.08 -5.40 16.94
N MET A 111 17.64 -6.58 16.67
CA MET A 111 18.53 -7.29 17.59
C MET A 111 19.94 -6.68 17.55
N MET A 112 20.09 -5.46 18.09
CA MET A 112 21.37 -4.72 18.16
C MET A 112 21.48 -3.93 19.48
N ALA A 113 21.45 -4.63 20.63
CA ALA A 113 21.78 -4.02 21.92
C ALA A 113 22.36 -4.98 22.99
N MET A 114 22.94 -6.13 22.62
CA MET A 114 23.72 -6.97 23.56
C MET A 114 25.11 -7.35 23.03
N TYR A 115 25.72 -6.51 22.18
CA TYR A 115 27.12 -6.67 21.75
C TYR A 115 28.07 -5.60 22.33
N HIS A 116 27.77 -5.11 23.53
CA HIS A 116 28.73 -4.36 24.35
C HIS A 116 28.67 -4.85 25.80
N ASN A 117 29.30 -6.00 26.07
CA ASN A 117 30.06 -6.24 27.30
C ASN A 117 30.85 -7.56 27.17
N LYS A 118 32.06 -7.46 26.62
CA LYS A 118 33.18 -8.36 26.93
C LYS A 118 34.46 -7.54 26.86
#